data_AF-A0A1X2G809-F1
#
_entry.id   AF-A0A1X2G809-F1
#
_cell.length_a   1.000
_cell.length_b   1.000
_cell.length_c   1.000
_cell.angle_alpha   90.00
_cell.angle_beta   90.00
_cell.angle_gamma   90.00
#
_symmetry.space_group_name_H-M   'P 1'
#
loop_
_entity.id
_entity.type
_entity.pdbx_description
1 polymer ?
#
loop_
_entity_poly.entity_id
_entity_poly.type
_entity_poly.pdbx_seq_one_letter_code
_entity_poly.pdbx_strand_id
1 'polypeptide(L)' 'MDVSPDTVRRHLRHFLDLIPRPPHVKKPKARALGSTRAAQTGVPVDDILSQGNWSSRGVFNDFYRLSSSSQTDFTTATLS' A
#
# COMPACT_ATOMS: atom_id res chain seq x y z
N MET A 1 8.24 24.89 12.81
CA MET A 1 6.94 25.16 12.19
C MET A 1 6.14 23.88 12.26
N ASP A 2 5.02 23.87 12.97
CA ASP A 2 4.16 22.69 13.09
C ASP A 2 3.34 22.53 11.80
N VAL A 3 3.45 21.37 11.15
CA VAL A 3 2.66 21.08 9.96
C VAL A 3 1.35 20.46 10.40
N SER A 4 0.24 21.21 10.24
CA SER A 4 -1.09 20.70 10.55
C SER A 4 -1.40 19.41 9.76
N PRO A 5 -2.11 18.44 10.37
CA PRO A 5 -2.64 17.27 9.67
C PRO A 5 -3.43 17.60 8.40
N ASP A 6 -4.14 18.74 8.38
CA ASP A 6 -4.90 19.20 7.21
C ASP A 6 -4.00 19.55 6.03
N THR A 7 -2.85 20.16 6.31
CA THR A 7 -1.83 20.47 5.31
C THR A 7 -1.27 19.20 4.71
N VAL A 8 -0.88 18.21 5.53
CA VAL A 8 -0.41 16.91 5.03
C VAL A 8 -1.49 16.23 4.18
N ARG A 9 -2.74 16.23 4.67
CA ARG A 9 -3.87 15.61 3.97
C ARG A 9 -4.18 16.28 2.64
N ARG A 10 -3.99 17.60 2.53
CA ARG A 10 -4.17 18.36 1.29
C ARG A 10 -3.11 17.97 0.26
N HIS A 11 -1.84 17.96 0.66
CA HIS A 11 -0.74 17.57 -0.21
C HIS A 11 -0.87 16.13 -0.69
N LEU A 12 -1.15 15.19 0.22
CA LEU A 12 -1.40 13.79 -0.14
C LEU A 12 -2.53 13.65 -1.16
N ARG A 13 -3.64 14.37 -0.98
CA ARG A 13 -4.74 14.34 -1.96
C ARG A 13 -4.27 14.82 -3.32
N HIS A 14 -3.57 15.96 -3.37
CA HIS A 14 -3.04 16.51 -4.61
C HIS A 14 -2.14 15.50 -5.34
N PHE A 15 -1.15 14.92 -4.66
CA PHE A 15 -0.26 13.93 -5.29
C PHE A 15 -1.01 12.68 -5.78
N LEU A 16 -1.97 12.19 -5.01
CA LEU A 16 -2.75 11.04 -5.42
C LEU A 16 -3.69 11.34 -6.61
N ASP A 17 -4.06 12.59 -6.88
CA ASP A 17 -4.84 12.97 -8.08
C ASP A 17 -3.97 12.99 -9.35
N LEU A 18 -2.66 13.14 -9.20
CA LEU A 18 -1.71 13.13 -10.32
C LEU A 18 -1.38 11.72 -10.82
N ILE A 19 -1.72 10.67 -10.06
CA ILE A 19 -1.48 9.29 -10.46
C ILE A 19 -2.46 8.92 -11.59
N PRO A 20 -1.97 8.60 -12.81
CA PRO A 20 -2.84 8.19 -13.91
C PRO A 20 -3.63 6.95 -13.54
N ARG A 21 -4.93 6.97 -13.83
CA ARG A 21 -5.85 5.85 -13.54
C ARG A 21 -6.94 5.75 -14.60
N PRO A 22 -7.43 4.54 -14.90
CA PRO A 22 -8.64 4.38 -15.69
C PRO A 22 -9.82 5.10 -14.99
N PRO A 23 -10.77 5.67 -15.76
CA PRO A 23 -11.86 6.47 -15.21
C PRO A 23 -12.74 5.73 -14.18
N HIS A 24 -12.81 4.39 -14.27
CA HIS A 24 -13.62 3.54 -13.40
C HIS A 24 -12.89 2.99 -12.15
N VAL A 25 -11.55 3.08 -12.07
CA VAL A 25 -10.78 2.53 -10.94
C VAL A 25 -10.78 3.55 -9.82
N LYS A 26 -11.15 3.25 -8.58
CA LYS A 26 -11.15 4.25 -7.49
C LYS A 26 -9.74 4.73 -7.12
N LYS A 27 -9.63 5.97 -6.64
CA LYS A 27 -8.39 6.52 -6.08
C LYS A 27 -7.97 5.72 -4.85
N PRO A 28 -6.72 5.20 -4.79
CA PRO A 28 -6.25 4.47 -3.63
C PRO A 28 -6.04 5.41 -2.43
N LYS A 29 -6.14 4.86 -1.21
CA LYS A 29 -5.77 5.58 0.00
C LYS A 29 -4.24 5.68 0.09
N ALA A 30 -3.72 6.84 0.51
CA ALA A 30 -2.27 7.06 0.68
C ALA A 30 -1.59 5.98 1.54
N ARG A 31 -2.22 5.65 2.67
CA ARG A 31 -1.72 4.65 3.63
C ARG A 31 -1.65 3.24 3.03
N ALA A 32 -2.62 2.88 2.20
CA ALA A 32 -2.65 1.61 1.45
C ALA A 32 -1.52 1.53 0.42
N LEU A 33 -1.27 2.63 -0.30
CA LEU A 33 -0.22 2.74 -1.30
C LEU A 33 1.18 2.48 -0.72
N GLY A 34 1.53 3.18 0.36
CA GLY A 34 2.83 3.02 1.01
C GLY A 34 3.04 1.59 1.54
N SER A 35 2.03 1.05 2.24
CA SER A 35 2.09 -0.30 2.82
C SER A 35 2.16 -1.39 1.74
N THR A 36 1.42 -1.22 0.63
CA THR A 36 1.47 -2.15 -0.50
C THR A 36 2.83 -2.12 -1.18
N ARG A 37 3.42 -0.93 -1.38
CA ARG A 37 4.75 -0.79 -1.98
C ARG A 37 5.85 -1.42 -1.10
N ALA A 38 5.78 -1.23 0.21
CA ALA A 38 6.68 -1.90 1.15
C ALA A 38 6.59 -3.42 1.05
N ALA A 39 5.36 -3.97 0.96
CA ALA A 39 5.15 -5.40 0.77
C ALA A 39 5.73 -5.91 -0.56
N GLN A 40 5.58 -5.14 -1.65
CA GLN A 40 6.15 -5.48 -2.95
C GLN A 40 7.69 -5.48 -2.95
N THR A 41 8.32 -4.62 -2.14
CA THR A 41 9.77 -4.60 -1.95
C THR A 41 10.27 -5.67 -0.98
N GLY A 42 9.39 -6.55 -0.48
CA GLY A 42 9.75 -7.65 0.42
C GLY A 42 9.93 -7.24 1.88
N VAL A 43 9.46 -6.05 2.28
CA VAL A 43 9.48 -5.65 3.70
C VAL A 43 8.64 -6.64 4.51
N PRO A 44 9.15 -7.14 5.65
CA PRO A 44 8.38 -8.02 6.52
C PRO A 44 7.05 -7.38 6.89
N VAL A 45 5.98 -8.13 6.73
CA VAL A 45 4.64 -7.57 6.94
C VAL A 45 4.40 -7.16 8.39
N ASP A 46 5.06 -7.76 9.38
CA ASP A 46 5.00 -7.28 10.77
C ASP A 46 5.56 -5.86 10.93
N ASP A 47 6.63 -5.51 10.20
CA ASP A 47 7.14 -4.14 10.15
C ASP A 47 6.14 -3.21 9.46
N ILE A 48 5.49 -3.68 8.40
CA ILE A 48 4.42 -2.93 7.70
C ILE A 48 3.23 -2.69 8.64
N LEU A 49 2.86 -3.66 9.46
CA LEU A 49 1.75 -3.53 10.42
C LEU A 49 2.08 -2.50 11.51
N SER A 50 3.29 -2.56 12.06
CA SER A 50 3.79 -1.64 13.07
C SER A 50 3.90 -0.20 12.51
N GLN A 51 4.64 -0.01 11.42
CA GLN A 51 4.87 1.31 10.81
C GLN A 51 3.59 1.89 10.18
N GLY A 52 2.78 1.00 9.61
CA GLY A 52 1.49 1.35 9.04
C GLY A 52 0.44 1.62 10.11
N ASN A 53 0.68 1.34 11.40
CA ASN A 53 -0.27 1.40 12.50
C ASN A 53 -1.63 0.78 12.11
N TRP A 54 -1.56 -0.47 11.64
CA TRP A 54 -2.68 -1.31 11.27
C TRP A 54 -3.16 -2.12 12.48
N SER A 55 -4.48 -2.29 12.63
CA SER A 55 -5.04 -3.03 13.76
C SER A 55 -4.81 -4.54 13.69
N SER A 56 -4.66 -5.10 12.49
CA SER A 56 -4.31 -6.51 12.28
C SER A 56 -3.81 -6.78 10.86
N ARG A 57 -3.16 -7.93 10.68
CA ARG A 57 -2.75 -8.43 9.36
C ARG A 57 -3.92 -8.59 8.40
N GLY A 58 -5.03 -9.16 8.87
CA GLY A 58 -6.25 -9.34 8.07
C GLY A 58 -6.82 -8.00 7.59
N VAL A 59 -6.88 -6.99 8.47
CA VAL A 59 -7.36 -5.66 8.08
C VAL A 59 -6.51 -5.07 6.96
N PHE A 60 -5.19 -5.15 7.06
CA PHE A 60 -4.31 -4.68 5.99
C PHE A 60 -4.51 -5.49 4.69
N ASN A 61 -4.45 -6.82 4.78
CA ASN A 61 -4.45 -7.69 3.60
C ASN A 61 -5.80 -7.67 2.86
N ASP A 62 -6.92 -7.64 3.58
CA ASP A 62 -8.25 -7.85 3.01
C ASP A 62 -8.87 -6.53 2.50
N PHE A 63 -8.54 -5.40 3.15
CA PHE A 63 -9.18 -4.11 2.84
C PHE A 63 -8.24 -3.04 2.27
N TYR A 64 -6.92 -3.18 2.44
CA TYR A 64 -5.97 -2.10 2.11
C TYR A 64 -4.81 -2.53 1.21
N ARG A 65 -4.58 -3.82 0.99
CA ARG A 65 -3.54 -4.30 0.07
C ARG A 65 -4.02 -4.16 -1.36
N LEU A 66 -3.40 -3.25 -2.12
CA LEU A 66 -3.83 -2.92 -3.50
C LEU A 66 -3.42 -3.97 -4.53
N SER A 67 -2.38 -4.75 -4.21
CA SER A 67 -1.94 -5.88 -5.01
C SER A 67 -1.42 -6.97 -4.10
N SER A 68 -2.00 -8.15 -4.20
CA SER A 68 -1.41 -9.37 -3.65
C SER A 68 -0.66 -10.06 -4.79
N SER A 69 0.59 -9.68 -5.04
CA SER A 69 1.49 -10.65 -5.63
C SER A 69 1.64 -11.75 -4.58
N SER A 70 0.94 -12.87 -4.78
CA SER A 70 1.41 -14.13 -4.23
C SER A 70 2.87 -14.23 -4.64
N GLN A 71 3.77 -14.48 -3.69
CA GLN A 71 5.11 -14.92 -4.04
C GLN A 71 4.91 -16.10 -5.00
N THR A 72 5.17 -15.90 -6.28
CA THR A 72 5.27 -17.02 -7.21
C THR A 72 6.43 -17.82 -6.66
N ASP A 73 6.15 -19.02 -6.16
CA ASP A 73 7.16 -19.94 -5.67
C ASP A 73 8.08 -20.24 -6.87
N PHE A 74 9.20 -19.53 -6.93
CA PHE A 74 10.08 -19.50 -8.09
C PHE A 74 10.58 -20.92 -8.40
N THR A 75 10.65 -21.77 -7.38
CA THR A 75 10.99 -23.19 -7.43
C THR A 75 10.03 -23.99 -8.33
N THR A 76 8.73 -23.69 -8.31
CA THR A 76 7.75 -24.33 -9.21
C THR A 76 7.75 -23.77 -10.64
N ALA A 77 8.27 -22.56 -10.85
CA ALA A 77 8.31 -21.93 -12.18
C ALA A 77 9.57 -22.26 -12.99
N THR A 78 10.67 -22.64 -12.33
CA THR A 78 11.94 -22.99 -13.01
C THR A 78 12.16 -24.48 -13.23
N LEU A 79 11.37 -25.35 -12.59
CA LEU A 79 11.48 -26.81 -12.71
C LEU A 79 10.33 -27.41 -13.53
N SER A 80 10.01 -26.79 -14.67
CA SER A 80 9.07 -27.30 -15.69
C SER A 80 9.79 -27.56 -16.99
#